data_AF-A0A4Y9MQ54-F1
#
_entry.id   AF-A0A4Y9MQ54-F1
#
_cell.length_a   1.000
_cell.length_b   1.000
_cell.length_c   1.000
_cell.angle_alpha   90.00
_cell.angle_beta   90.00
_cell.angle_gamma   90.00
#
_symmetry.space_group_name_H-M   'P 1'
#
loop_
_entity.id
_entity.type
_entity.pdbx_description
1 polymer ?
#
loop_
_entity_poly.entity_id
_entity_poly.type
_entity_poly.pdbx_seq_one_letter_code
_entity_poly.pdbx_strand_id
1 'polypeptide(L)'
;MTLTADPGPAAPLRMPAPQGVAATPLAVDPMALSLNENPYPPLPAVRSAMTEAVQAANRYPEFLPESLRHLIAGHIGVPDEQVVVGPGATGVLLQVMHAFTSPGDRIVLPFPVFEGYPIASAMTRLELVTVPLLASGHHDLTAMADAASGARIVVICRPHSPTGTVEDVADVERFLTTLSEDTIVIFDEAYVEFVAPQHRIDAVALVERFPNVLVLRTFSKAYGLAGVRVGYAVGSWGLTAELWAMQLPFGMSSIGLVAVAASYRAEAQLRRRVRLITSERRHLRARLRALGIATTDGHANFVYLPAAERPWPEVFDGADGVRVKHCVDGGVRITVGGRSSTGAVLAAVRGKR
;
A
#
# COMPACT_ATOMS: atom_id res chain seq x y z
N MET A 1 -28.25 -23.48 -31.50
CA MET A 1 -28.53 -24.25 -30.27
C MET A 1 -27.67 -23.64 -29.19
N THR A 2 -28.28 -22.76 -28.43
CA THR A 2 -27.68 -21.87 -27.42
C THR A 2 -27.46 -22.65 -26.14
N LEU A 3 -26.24 -22.65 -25.59
CA LEU A 3 -25.96 -23.12 -24.23
C LEU A 3 -25.67 -21.90 -23.36
N THR A 4 -26.74 -21.36 -22.79
CA THR A 4 -26.72 -20.43 -21.66
C THR A 4 -26.43 -21.24 -20.40
N ALA A 5 -25.24 -21.08 -19.82
CA ALA A 5 -24.95 -21.55 -18.47
C ALA A 5 -25.24 -20.40 -17.49
N ASP A 6 -26.33 -20.54 -16.76
CA ASP A 6 -26.77 -19.66 -15.68
C ASP A 6 -25.87 -19.90 -14.44
N PRO A 7 -25.16 -18.88 -13.90
CA PRO A 7 -24.41 -19.05 -12.68
C PRO A 7 -25.38 -18.88 -11.50
N GLY A 8 -25.87 -20.00 -10.96
CA GLY A 8 -26.69 -19.99 -9.75
C GLY A 8 -26.00 -19.28 -8.57
N PRO A 9 -26.77 -18.76 -7.59
CA PRO A 9 -26.21 -18.01 -6.46
C PRO A 9 -25.28 -18.89 -5.63
N ALA A 10 -24.08 -18.37 -5.35
CA ALA A 10 -23.10 -19.04 -4.51
C ALA A 10 -23.69 -19.38 -3.13
N ALA A 11 -23.61 -20.65 -2.74
CA ALA A 11 -24.06 -21.09 -1.42
C ALA A 11 -23.26 -20.36 -0.32
N PRO A 12 -23.90 -19.86 0.75
CA PRO A 12 -23.21 -19.16 1.82
C PRO A 12 -22.23 -20.11 2.54
N LEU A 13 -20.97 -19.69 2.64
CA LEU A 13 -19.94 -20.39 3.41
C LEU A 13 -20.39 -20.47 4.88
N ARG A 14 -20.82 -21.65 5.34
CA ARG A 14 -21.05 -21.91 6.77
C ARG A 14 -19.71 -22.17 7.46
N MET A 15 -19.12 -21.10 8.00
CA MET A 15 -18.03 -21.19 8.96
C MET A 15 -18.57 -21.63 10.34
N PRO A 16 -17.96 -22.61 11.04
CA PRO A 16 -18.27 -22.83 12.44
C PRO A 16 -17.88 -21.58 13.25
N ALA A 17 -18.74 -21.16 14.18
CA ALA A 17 -18.48 -20.01 15.03
C ALA A 17 -17.24 -20.25 15.90
N PRO A 18 -16.24 -19.34 15.94
CA PRO A 18 -15.14 -19.46 16.88
C PRO A 18 -15.69 -19.29 18.30
N GLN A 19 -15.41 -20.26 19.18
CA GLN A 19 -15.59 -20.09 20.61
C GLN A 19 -14.52 -19.10 21.11
N GLY A 20 -14.90 -17.82 21.22
CA GLY A 20 -14.03 -16.74 21.72
C GLY A 20 -13.46 -15.84 20.63
N VAL A 21 -13.06 -14.62 21.02
CA VAL A 21 -12.34 -13.67 20.16
C VAL A 21 -10.96 -14.24 19.90
N ALA A 22 -10.56 -14.35 18.63
CA ALA A 22 -9.20 -14.76 18.26
C ALA A 22 -8.17 -13.85 18.97
N ALA A 23 -7.03 -14.43 19.37
CA ALA A 23 -5.97 -13.67 20.03
C ALA A 23 -5.58 -12.44 19.21
N THR A 24 -5.43 -11.29 19.86
CA THR A 24 -4.99 -10.06 19.19
C THR A 24 -3.56 -10.23 18.66
N PRO A 25 -3.22 -9.63 17.50
CA PRO A 25 -1.86 -9.69 16.97
C PRO A 25 -0.84 -9.20 18.00
N LEU A 26 0.31 -9.87 18.07
CA LEU A 26 1.42 -9.43 18.90
C LEU A 26 2.00 -8.12 18.34
N ALA A 27 2.24 -7.14 19.22
CA ALA A 27 2.83 -5.87 18.82
C ALA A 27 4.27 -5.99 18.31
N VAL A 28 4.97 -7.08 18.68
CA VAL A 28 6.29 -7.45 18.18
C VAL A 28 6.27 -8.95 17.91
N ASP A 29 6.35 -9.32 16.63
CA ASP A 29 6.59 -10.69 16.19
C ASP A 29 7.71 -10.65 15.14
N PRO A 30 8.93 -11.12 15.48
CA PRO A 30 10.05 -11.09 14.56
C PRO A 30 9.84 -11.89 13.27
N MET A 31 8.91 -12.84 13.26
CA MET A 31 8.66 -13.75 12.13
C MET A 31 7.45 -13.34 11.29
N ALA A 32 6.70 -12.30 11.68
CA ALA A 32 5.60 -11.73 10.91
C ALA A 32 6.11 -10.90 9.72
N LEU A 33 6.56 -11.56 8.65
CA LEU A 33 7.24 -10.91 7.52
C LEU A 33 6.41 -10.85 6.22
N SER A 34 5.11 -11.14 6.28
CA SER A 34 4.26 -11.29 5.08
C SER A 34 3.45 -10.05 4.72
N LEU A 35 3.14 -9.14 5.65
CA LEU A 35 2.14 -8.08 5.43
C LEU A 35 2.72 -6.66 5.25
N ASN A 36 4.04 -6.52 5.22
CA ASN A 36 4.74 -5.23 5.18
C ASN A 36 4.37 -4.33 6.37
N GLU A 37 4.09 -4.93 7.52
CA GLU A 37 3.81 -4.20 8.76
C GLU A 37 5.09 -3.59 9.32
N ASN A 38 4.93 -2.57 10.15
CA ASN A 38 6.07 -1.99 10.84
C ASN A 38 6.50 -2.95 11.98
N PRO A 39 7.78 -3.37 12.06
CA PRO A 39 8.21 -4.34 13.07
C PRO A 39 8.28 -3.76 14.49
N TYR A 40 8.01 -2.46 14.65
CA TYR A 40 7.99 -1.79 15.93
C TYR A 40 6.54 -1.44 16.33
N PRO A 41 6.20 -1.49 17.62
CA PRO A 41 4.94 -0.95 18.11
C PRO A 41 4.83 0.55 17.79
N PRO A 42 3.63 1.15 17.77
CA PRO A 42 3.46 2.58 17.57
C PRO A 42 4.35 3.40 18.53
N LEU A 43 4.76 4.60 18.10
CA LEU A 43 5.64 5.46 18.89
C LEU A 43 5.03 5.72 20.28
N PRO A 44 5.84 5.91 21.34
CA PRO A 44 5.32 6.09 22.70
C PRO A 44 4.26 7.18 22.81
N ALA A 45 4.52 8.37 22.25
CA ALA A 45 3.55 9.47 22.24
C ALA A 45 2.24 9.13 21.50
N VAL A 46 2.34 8.35 20.41
CA VAL A 46 1.19 7.88 19.64
C VAL A 46 0.37 6.87 20.45
N ARG A 47 1.03 5.94 21.14
CA ARG A 47 0.35 4.99 22.06
C ARG A 47 -0.39 5.73 23.17
N SER A 48 0.27 6.68 23.82
CA SER A 48 -0.35 7.50 24.88
C SER A 48 -1.59 8.22 24.37
N ALA A 49 -1.50 8.90 23.22
CA ALA A 49 -2.63 9.60 22.61
C ALA A 49 -3.81 8.66 22.28
N MET A 50 -3.52 7.47 21.72
CA MET A 50 -4.56 6.48 21.44
C MET A 50 -5.20 5.93 22.72
N THR A 51 -4.41 5.62 23.75
CA THR A 51 -4.92 5.12 25.05
C THR A 51 -5.82 6.15 25.73
N GLU A 52 -5.48 7.42 25.66
CA GLU A 52 -6.31 8.51 26.17
C GLU A 52 -7.62 8.62 25.39
N ALA A 53 -7.56 8.64 24.05
CA ALA A 53 -8.75 8.76 23.21
C ALA A 53 -9.74 7.59 23.35
N VAL A 54 -9.28 6.39 23.72
CA VAL A 54 -10.15 5.24 23.99
C VAL A 54 -11.17 5.53 25.10
N GLN A 55 -10.89 6.43 26.04
CA GLN A 55 -11.85 6.80 27.09
C GLN A 55 -13.12 7.45 26.54
N ALA A 56 -13.06 8.02 25.33
CA ALA A 56 -14.19 8.63 24.64
C ALA A 56 -14.75 7.75 23.51
N ALA A 57 -14.38 6.46 23.44
CA ALA A 57 -14.81 5.56 22.36
C ALA A 57 -16.33 5.31 22.30
N ASN A 58 -17.08 5.67 23.35
CA ASN A 58 -18.55 5.66 23.37
C ASN A 58 -19.19 6.84 22.62
N ARG A 59 -18.39 7.80 22.13
CA ARG A 59 -18.85 8.96 21.36
C ARG A 59 -18.52 8.78 19.89
N TYR A 60 -19.42 9.26 19.02
CA TYR A 60 -19.14 9.32 17.60
C TYR A 60 -17.96 10.26 17.31
N PRO A 61 -17.17 9.98 16.26
CA PRO A 61 -16.21 10.94 15.72
C PRO A 61 -16.94 12.13 15.07
N GLU A 62 -16.20 13.05 14.45
CA GLU A 62 -16.79 14.09 13.62
C GLU A 62 -17.70 13.48 12.53
N PHE A 63 -18.81 14.17 12.21
CA PHE A 63 -19.73 13.71 11.17
C PHE A 63 -19.01 13.58 9.83
N LEU A 64 -18.28 14.62 9.42
CA LEU A 64 -17.25 14.55 8.38
C LEU A 64 -15.88 14.75 9.03
N PRO A 65 -14.82 14.06 8.55
CA PRO A 65 -13.50 14.06 9.19
C PRO A 65 -12.68 15.33 8.85
N GLU A 66 -13.24 16.50 9.10
CA GLU A 66 -12.65 17.80 8.77
C GLU A 66 -11.33 18.04 9.51
N SER A 67 -11.26 17.74 10.82
CA SER A 67 -10.03 17.93 11.58
C SER A 67 -8.89 17.06 11.06
N LEU A 68 -9.19 15.83 10.63
CA LEU A 68 -8.18 14.94 10.07
C LEU A 68 -7.71 15.41 8.69
N ARG A 69 -8.65 15.85 7.84
CA ARG A 69 -8.36 16.43 6.52
C ARG A 69 -7.45 17.66 6.66
N HIS A 70 -7.84 18.61 7.50
CA HIS A 70 -7.10 19.84 7.76
C HIS A 70 -5.70 19.57 8.32
N LEU A 71 -5.59 18.65 9.28
CA LEU A 71 -4.31 18.24 9.86
C LEU A 71 -3.35 17.67 8.82
N ILE A 72 -3.84 16.80 7.93
CA ILE A 72 -3.04 16.21 6.86
C ILE A 72 -2.63 17.28 5.87
N ALA A 73 -3.58 18.10 5.40
CA ALA A 73 -3.36 19.17 4.45
C ALA A 73 -2.29 20.16 4.93
N GLY A 74 -2.41 20.63 6.18
CA GLY A 74 -1.43 21.52 6.80
C GLY A 74 -0.04 20.88 6.96
N HIS A 75 0.04 19.56 7.17
CA HIS A 75 1.33 18.86 7.27
C HIS A 75 2.03 18.73 5.91
N ILE A 76 1.28 18.48 4.84
CA ILE A 76 1.86 18.32 3.49
C ILE A 76 1.95 19.62 2.69
N GLY A 77 1.33 20.70 3.17
CA GLY A 77 1.42 22.04 2.58
C GLY A 77 0.47 22.29 1.42
N VAL A 78 -0.76 21.74 1.46
CA VAL A 78 -1.81 21.96 0.44
C VAL A 78 -3.08 22.55 1.05
N PRO A 79 -3.95 23.19 0.25
CA PRO A 79 -5.32 23.50 0.67
C PRO A 79 -6.05 22.23 1.11
N ASP A 80 -6.87 22.30 2.16
CA ASP A 80 -7.55 21.10 2.64
C ASP A 80 -8.50 20.53 1.59
N GLU A 81 -9.03 21.37 0.70
CA GLU A 81 -9.86 21.00 -0.44
C GLU A 81 -9.20 19.95 -1.34
N GLN A 82 -7.86 19.92 -1.41
CA GLN A 82 -7.07 18.95 -2.17
C GLN A 82 -6.83 17.62 -1.44
N VAL A 83 -7.37 17.41 -0.25
CA VAL A 83 -7.19 16.19 0.55
C VAL A 83 -8.51 15.46 0.76
N VAL A 84 -8.48 14.14 0.57
CA VAL A 84 -9.58 13.22 0.93
C VAL A 84 -9.02 12.14 1.85
N VAL A 85 -9.79 11.72 2.86
CA VAL A 85 -9.35 10.75 3.86
C VAL A 85 -10.27 9.53 3.89
N GLY A 86 -9.71 8.37 4.24
CA GLY A 86 -10.49 7.13 4.29
C GLY A 86 -9.86 6.06 5.18
N PRO A 87 -10.58 4.95 5.42
CA PRO A 87 -10.15 3.86 6.30
C PRO A 87 -8.96 3.08 5.70
N GLY A 88 -7.77 3.69 5.77
CA GLY A 88 -6.60 3.30 5.00
C GLY A 88 -6.67 3.74 3.54
N ALA A 89 -5.56 3.59 2.82
CA ALA A 89 -5.47 3.90 1.40
C ALA A 89 -6.51 3.10 0.57
N THR A 90 -6.80 1.86 0.96
CA THR A 90 -7.83 1.02 0.32
C THR A 90 -9.24 1.62 0.41
N GLY A 91 -9.57 2.29 1.52
CA GLY A 91 -10.86 2.96 1.65
C GLY A 91 -11.01 4.11 0.66
N VAL A 92 -9.95 4.90 0.51
CA VAL A 92 -9.90 5.99 -0.47
C VAL A 92 -9.94 5.44 -1.90
N LEU A 93 -9.22 4.34 -2.19
CA LEU A 93 -9.27 3.67 -3.49
C LEU A 93 -10.70 3.24 -3.87
N LEU A 94 -11.43 2.63 -2.93
CA LEU A 94 -12.82 2.21 -3.17
C LEU A 94 -13.73 3.42 -3.43
N GLN A 95 -13.52 4.53 -2.70
CA GLN A 95 -14.24 5.78 -2.93
C GLN A 95 -13.96 6.32 -4.34
N VAL A 96 -12.72 6.26 -4.82
CA VAL A 96 -12.36 6.64 -6.20
C VAL A 96 -13.05 5.76 -7.23
N MET A 97 -12.98 4.44 -7.06
CA MET A 97 -13.64 3.52 -7.97
C MET A 97 -15.16 3.76 -7.99
N HIS A 98 -15.81 3.98 -6.85
CA HIS A 98 -17.24 4.27 -6.83
C HIS A 98 -17.62 5.63 -7.44
N ALA A 99 -16.76 6.65 -7.32
CA ALA A 99 -17.04 7.99 -7.85
C ALA A 99 -16.96 8.03 -9.37
N PHE A 100 -15.95 7.39 -9.93
CA PHE A 100 -15.49 7.68 -11.28
C PHE A 100 -15.59 6.52 -12.26
N THR A 101 -16.18 5.40 -11.83
CA THR A 101 -16.33 4.24 -12.70
C THR A 101 -17.74 3.65 -12.62
N SER A 102 -18.11 2.97 -13.69
CA SER A 102 -19.29 2.13 -13.81
C SER A 102 -18.89 0.66 -14.00
N PRO A 103 -19.77 -0.30 -13.65
CA PRO A 103 -19.52 -1.70 -13.97
C PRO A 103 -19.16 -1.91 -15.45
N GLY A 104 -18.10 -2.65 -15.72
CA GLY A 104 -17.55 -2.86 -17.06
C GLY A 104 -16.52 -1.82 -17.53
N ASP A 105 -16.33 -0.71 -16.81
CA ASP A 105 -15.19 0.18 -17.08
C ASP A 105 -13.87 -0.54 -16.82
N ARG A 106 -12.86 -0.17 -17.60
CA ARG A 106 -11.53 -0.79 -17.53
C ARG A 106 -10.62 -0.11 -16.52
N ILE A 107 -9.90 -0.93 -15.75
CA ILE A 107 -8.79 -0.52 -14.89
C ILE A 107 -7.51 -1.22 -15.30
N VAL A 108 -6.44 -0.44 -15.51
CA VAL A 108 -5.11 -0.94 -15.87
C VAL A 108 -4.22 -1.06 -14.65
N LEU A 109 -3.68 -2.25 -14.42
CA LEU A 109 -2.75 -2.55 -13.33
C LEU A 109 -1.46 -3.18 -13.85
N PRO A 110 -0.31 -2.98 -13.19
CA PRO A 110 0.84 -3.85 -13.38
C PRO A 110 0.55 -5.27 -12.88
N PHE A 111 1.33 -6.26 -13.34
CA PHE A 111 1.24 -7.64 -12.86
C PHE A 111 2.62 -8.26 -12.61
N PRO A 112 2.88 -8.80 -11.41
CA PRO A 112 2.01 -8.80 -10.24
C PRO A 112 1.88 -7.41 -9.59
N VAL A 113 0.86 -7.23 -8.75
CA VAL A 113 0.61 -6.00 -7.97
C VAL A 113 0.08 -6.35 -6.57
N PHE A 114 -0.04 -5.36 -5.69
CA PHE A 114 -0.75 -5.52 -4.41
C PHE A 114 -2.18 -6.03 -4.62
N GLU A 115 -2.51 -7.16 -4.00
CA GLU A 115 -3.78 -7.89 -4.16
C GLU A 115 -5.03 -7.06 -3.84
N GLY A 116 -4.89 -5.99 -3.06
CA GLY A 116 -5.99 -5.07 -2.79
C GLY A 116 -6.58 -4.44 -4.05
N TYR A 117 -5.78 -4.24 -5.12
CA TYR A 117 -6.28 -3.68 -6.37
C TYR A 117 -7.20 -4.64 -7.12
N PRO A 118 -6.78 -5.88 -7.48
CA PRO A 118 -7.70 -6.86 -8.08
C PRO A 118 -8.96 -7.12 -7.24
N ILE A 119 -8.84 -7.17 -5.91
CA ILE A 119 -10.00 -7.34 -5.02
C ILE A 119 -10.94 -6.14 -5.13
N ALA A 120 -10.43 -4.91 -5.06
CA ALA A 120 -11.24 -3.70 -5.18
C ALA A 120 -11.91 -3.59 -6.56
N SER A 121 -11.19 -3.90 -7.65
CA SER A 121 -11.73 -3.95 -9.01
C SER A 121 -12.89 -4.95 -9.11
N ALA A 122 -12.78 -6.13 -8.48
CA ALA A 122 -13.86 -7.10 -8.45
C ALA A 122 -15.06 -6.61 -7.63
N MET A 123 -14.83 -5.96 -6.48
CA MET A 123 -15.89 -5.35 -5.65
C MET A 123 -16.68 -4.29 -6.42
N THR A 124 -16.04 -3.54 -7.32
CA THR A 124 -16.67 -2.51 -8.13
C THR A 124 -17.07 -2.97 -9.54
N ARG A 125 -16.85 -4.24 -9.87
CA ARG A 125 -17.19 -4.89 -11.16
C ARG A 125 -16.50 -4.23 -12.36
N LEU A 126 -15.23 -3.87 -12.19
CA LEU A 126 -14.39 -3.35 -13.27
C LEU A 126 -13.74 -4.48 -14.06
N GLU A 127 -13.55 -4.23 -15.36
CA GLU A 127 -12.75 -5.09 -16.21
C GLU A 127 -11.28 -4.84 -15.93
N LEU A 128 -10.57 -5.89 -15.51
CA LEU A 128 -9.15 -5.80 -15.18
C LEU A 128 -8.28 -6.01 -16.42
N VAL A 129 -7.47 -5.00 -16.75
CA VAL A 129 -6.41 -5.09 -17.76
C VAL A 129 -5.07 -5.11 -17.05
N THR A 130 -4.31 -6.20 -17.20
CA THR A 130 -3.00 -6.34 -16.55
C THR A 130 -1.86 -6.20 -17.54
N VAL A 131 -0.82 -5.44 -17.16
CA VAL A 131 0.43 -5.30 -17.91
C VAL A 131 1.56 -5.97 -17.14
N PRO A 132 2.27 -6.96 -17.71
CA PRO A 132 3.40 -7.59 -17.04
C PRO A 132 4.48 -6.58 -16.66
N LEU A 133 5.11 -6.76 -15.50
CA LEU A 133 6.34 -6.04 -15.17
C LEU A 133 7.47 -6.43 -16.13
N LEU A 134 8.44 -5.52 -16.27
CA LEU A 134 9.72 -5.85 -16.88
C LEU A 134 10.45 -6.91 -16.05
N ALA A 135 11.38 -7.65 -16.66
CA ALA A 135 12.19 -8.66 -15.97
C ALA A 135 13.00 -8.09 -14.78
N SER A 136 13.26 -6.79 -14.76
CA SER A 136 13.89 -6.07 -13.64
C SER A 136 12.96 -5.88 -12.44
N GLY A 137 11.66 -6.15 -12.57
CA GLY A 137 10.62 -5.91 -11.58
C GLY A 137 10.03 -4.49 -11.62
N HIS A 138 10.39 -3.69 -12.61
CA HIS A 138 9.86 -2.34 -12.87
C HIS A 138 8.59 -2.39 -13.71
N HIS A 139 7.80 -1.32 -13.66
CA HIS A 139 6.64 -1.15 -14.53
C HIS A 139 7.09 -1.04 -15.98
N ASP A 140 6.35 -1.66 -16.89
CA ASP A 140 6.43 -1.33 -18.31
C ASP A 140 5.52 -0.12 -18.58
N LEU A 141 6.04 1.09 -18.33
CA LEU A 141 5.26 2.32 -18.44
C LEU A 141 4.73 2.56 -19.87
N THR A 142 5.48 2.14 -20.90
CA THR A 142 5.01 2.25 -22.29
C THR A 142 3.80 1.35 -22.52
N ALA A 143 3.91 0.06 -22.19
CA ALA A 143 2.80 -0.87 -22.35
C ALA A 143 1.59 -0.50 -21.46
N MET A 144 1.84 0.07 -20.28
CA MET A 144 0.77 0.60 -19.42
C MET A 144 0.05 1.80 -20.04
N ALA A 145 0.76 2.70 -20.72
CA ALA A 145 0.15 3.83 -21.41
C ALA A 145 -0.73 3.35 -22.58
N ASP A 146 -0.23 2.38 -23.37
CA ASP A 146 -0.99 1.78 -24.45
C ASP A 146 -2.26 1.09 -23.93
N ALA A 147 -2.15 0.31 -22.85
CA ALA A 147 -3.28 -0.36 -22.21
C ALA A 147 -4.28 0.62 -21.58
N ALA A 148 -3.82 1.79 -21.15
CA ALA A 148 -4.66 2.84 -20.56
C ALA A 148 -5.53 3.56 -21.59
N SER A 149 -5.30 3.34 -22.89
CA SER A 149 -6.14 3.90 -23.95
C SER A 149 -7.61 3.43 -23.81
N GLY A 150 -8.47 4.38 -23.42
CA GLY A 150 -9.89 4.14 -23.14
C GLY A 150 -10.17 3.39 -21.83
N ALA A 151 -9.21 3.35 -20.90
CA ALA A 151 -9.43 2.91 -19.52
C ALA A 151 -9.85 4.10 -18.65
N ARG A 152 -10.66 3.84 -17.62
CA ARG A 152 -11.05 4.87 -16.65
C ARG A 152 -10.01 5.09 -15.57
N ILE A 153 -9.33 4.03 -15.17
CA ILE A 153 -8.31 4.09 -14.13
C ILE A 153 -7.03 3.40 -14.61
N VAL A 154 -5.89 4.01 -14.34
CA VAL A 154 -4.58 3.33 -14.35
C VAL A 154 -3.91 3.52 -13.00
N VAL A 155 -3.26 2.45 -12.51
CA VAL A 155 -2.61 2.45 -11.19
C VAL A 155 -1.10 2.32 -11.38
N ILE A 156 -0.33 3.21 -10.76
CA ILE A 156 1.11 3.07 -10.58
C ILE A 156 1.41 3.06 -9.09
N CYS A 157 2.22 2.09 -8.65
CA CYS A 157 2.71 2.04 -7.27
C CYS A 157 4.18 2.43 -7.23
N ARG A 158 4.55 3.45 -6.46
CA ARG A 158 5.94 3.94 -6.39
C ARG A 158 6.32 4.33 -4.96
N PRO A 159 7.04 3.48 -4.20
CA PRO A 159 7.57 2.17 -4.57
C PRO A 159 6.53 1.09 -4.93
N HIS A 160 6.87 0.24 -5.89
CA HIS A 160 6.02 -0.87 -6.32
C HIS A 160 5.86 -1.93 -5.24
N SER A 161 4.71 -2.60 -5.16
CA SER A 161 4.54 -3.82 -4.36
C SER A 161 4.03 -4.94 -5.28
N PRO A 162 4.76 -6.06 -5.42
CA PRO A 162 5.69 -6.59 -4.41
C PRO A 162 7.18 -6.29 -4.61
N THR A 163 7.61 -5.69 -5.72
CA THR A 163 9.04 -5.65 -6.09
C THR A 163 9.86 -4.57 -5.37
N GLY A 164 9.21 -3.52 -4.87
CA GLY A 164 9.83 -2.41 -4.16
C GLY A 164 10.52 -1.41 -5.07
N THR A 165 10.54 -1.64 -6.39
CA THR A 165 11.20 -0.78 -7.38
C THR A 165 10.59 0.61 -7.40
N VAL A 166 11.33 1.58 -7.91
CA VAL A 166 10.91 2.98 -8.00
C VAL A 166 11.27 3.47 -9.39
N GLU A 167 10.28 3.85 -10.18
CA GLU A 167 10.53 4.38 -11.53
C GLU A 167 11.19 5.76 -11.47
N ASP A 168 11.98 6.12 -12.47
CA ASP A 168 12.59 7.44 -12.53
C ASP A 168 11.54 8.55 -12.69
N VAL A 169 11.80 9.70 -12.06
CA VAL A 169 10.85 10.83 -12.05
C VAL A 169 10.50 11.28 -13.47
N ALA A 170 11.51 11.40 -14.34
CA ALA A 170 11.32 11.82 -15.73
C ALA A 170 10.49 10.81 -16.55
N ASP A 171 10.58 9.52 -16.24
CA ASP A 171 9.82 8.49 -16.96
C ASP A 171 8.36 8.45 -16.47
N VAL A 172 8.12 8.67 -15.17
CA VAL A 172 6.77 8.88 -14.63
C VAL A 172 6.12 10.11 -15.26
N GLU A 173 6.81 11.24 -15.31
CA GLU A 173 6.25 12.45 -15.93
C GLU A 173 5.94 12.24 -17.41
N ARG A 174 6.84 11.58 -18.15
CA ARG A 174 6.61 11.25 -19.56
C ARG A 174 5.39 10.34 -19.71
N PHE A 175 5.30 9.30 -18.89
CA PHE A 175 4.13 8.43 -18.86
C PHE A 175 2.83 9.23 -18.67
N LEU A 176 2.78 10.12 -17.68
CA LEU A 176 1.60 10.94 -17.42
C LEU A 176 1.24 11.84 -18.61
N THR A 177 2.23 12.38 -19.34
CA THR A 177 1.96 13.19 -20.55
C THR A 177 1.36 12.39 -21.71
N THR A 178 1.47 11.05 -21.71
CA THR A 178 0.91 10.21 -22.77
C THR A 178 -0.53 9.77 -22.51
N LEU A 179 -1.03 9.98 -21.29
CA LEU A 179 -2.38 9.56 -20.92
C LEU A 179 -3.42 10.62 -21.30
N SER A 180 -4.66 10.15 -21.52
CA SER A 180 -5.81 11.05 -21.61
C SER A 180 -6.08 11.74 -20.28
N GLU A 181 -6.51 13.00 -20.32
CA GLU A 181 -6.98 13.74 -19.13
C GLU A 181 -8.23 13.07 -18.51
N ASP A 182 -8.99 12.28 -19.29
CA ASP A 182 -10.16 11.53 -18.82
C ASP A 182 -9.80 10.23 -18.07
N THR A 183 -8.54 9.81 -18.10
CA THR A 183 -8.06 8.62 -17.39
C THR A 183 -7.54 9.04 -16.03
N ILE A 184 -8.16 8.56 -14.95
CA ILE A 184 -7.70 8.83 -13.59
C ILE A 184 -6.47 7.99 -13.30
N VAL A 185 -5.43 8.64 -12.80
CA VAL A 185 -4.20 7.99 -12.38
C VAL A 185 -4.19 7.86 -10.87
N ILE A 186 -4.23 6.63 -10.37
CA ILE A 186 -3.93 6.35 -8.97
C ILE A 186 -2.41 6.21 -8.84
N PHE A 187 -1.80 7.20 -8.20
CA PHE A 187 -0.37 7.20 -7.91
C PHE A 187 -0.14 6.78 -6.45
N ASP A 188 0.06 5.48 -6.22
CA ASP A 188 0.21 4.91 -4.87
C ASP A 188 1.63 5.08 -4.32
N GLU A 189 1.72 5.94 -3.31
CA GLU A 189 2.92 6.29 -2.57
C GLU A 189 2.93 5.68 -1.15
N ALA A 190 2.30 4.53 -0.93
CA ALA A 190 2.21 3.89 0.39
C ALA A 190 3.55 3.64 1.10
N TYR A 191 4.67 3.63 0.36
CA TYR A 191 6.02 3.42 0.90
C TYR A 191 6.96 4.63 0.71
N VAL A 192 6.43 5.82 0.37
CA VAL A 192 7.24 7.01 0.03
C VAL A 192 8.21 7.45 1.13
N GLU A 193 7.88 7.23 2.41
CA GLU A 193 8.78 7.61 3.51
C GLU A 193 10.10 6.81 3.48
N PHE A 194 10.11 5.61 2.91
CA PHE A 194 11.30 4.76 2.77
C PHE A 194 12.16 5.12 1.55
N VAL A 195 11.62 5.92 0.62
CA VAL A 195 12.34 6.43 -0.56
C VAL A 195 13.32 7.51 -0.13
N ALA A 196 14.55 7.44 -0.63
CA ALA A 196 15.55 8.46 -0.37
C ALA A 196 15.16 9.79 -1.04
N PRO A 197 15.45 10.96 -0.43
CA PRO A 197 14.94 12.25 -0.89
C PRO A 197 15.13 12.53 -2.38
N GLN A 198 16.28 12.16 -2.95
CA GLN A 198 16.60 12.40 -4.36
C GLN A 198 15.75 11.62 -5.37
N HIS A 199 15.01 10.61 -4.93
CA HIS A 199 14.10 9.83 -5.79
C HIS A 199 12.63 10.17 -5.52
N ARG A 200 12.32 11.08 -4.60
CA ARG A 200 10.92 11.45 -4.30
C ARG A 200 10.36 12.36 -5.38
N ILE A 201 9.05 12.24 -5.60
CA ILE A 201 8.30 13.17 -6.43
C ILE A 201 7.56 14.12 -5.49
N ASP A 202 7.53 15.40 -5.84
CA ASP A 202 6.67 16.35 -5.16
C ASP A 202 5.22 16.11 -5.57
N ALA A 203 4.45 15.52 -4.67
CA ALA A 203 3.05 15.19 -4.91
C ALA A 203 2.21 16.44 -5.21
N VAL A 204 2.55 17.60 -4.64
CA VAL A 204 1.81 18.85 -4.86
C VAL A 204 2.04 19.33 -6.29
N ALA A 205 3.31 19.46 -6.68
CA ALA A 205 3.65 19.85 -8.04
C ALA A 205 3.11 18.85 -9.08
N LEU A 206 3.05 17.55 -8.74
CA LEU A 206 2.52 16.52 -9.62
C LEU A 206 1.02 16.70 -9.89
N VAL A 207 0.20 16.87 -8.85
CA VAL A 207 -1.27 17.01 -9.01
C VAL A 207 -1.68 18.37 -9.57
N GLU A 208 -0.87 19.41 -9.38
CA GLU A 208 -1.05 20.71 -10.03
C GLU A 208 -0.80 20.61 -11.55
N ARG A 209 0.23 19.86 -11.95
CA ARG A 209 0.57 19.67 -13.36
C ARG A 209 -0.35 18.68 -14.07
N PHE A 210 -0.85 17.67 -13.37
CA PHE A 210 -1.69 16.61 -13.91
C PHE A 210 -2.99 16.48 -13.09
N PRO A 211 -4.05 17.23 -13.44
CA PRO A 211 -5.27 17.29 -12.64
C PRO A 211 -6.04 15.97 -12.50
N ASN A 212 -5.76 14.99 -13.37
CA ASN A 212 -6.29 13.63 -13.36
C ASN A 212 -5.53 12.66 -12.44
N VAL A 213 -4.47 13.12 -11.76
CA VAL A 213 -3.68 12.32 -10.81
C VAL A 213 -4.24 12.44 -9.39
N LEU A 214 -4.38 11.30 -8.72
CA LEU A 214 -4.63 11.18 -7.29
C LEU A 214 -3.47 10.45 -6.63
N VAL A 215 -2.71 11.17 -5.80
CA VAL A 215 -1.60 10.60 -5.03
C VAL A 215 -2.12 9.97 -3.76
N LEU A 216 -2.05 8.64 -3.66
CA LEU A 216 -2.57 7.85 -2.55
C LEU A 216 -1.47 7.58 -1.51
N ARG A 217 -1.73 7.82 -0.23
CA ARG A 217 -0.78 7.60 0.88
C ARG A 217 -1.44 6.97 2.10
N THR A 218 -0.64 6.40 2.99
CA THR A 218 -1.14 5.69 4.17
C THR A 218 -0.30 5.84 5.43
N PHE A 219 -0.97 5.80 6.58
CA PHE A 219 -0.31 5.68 7.89
C PHE A 219 -0.02 4.21 8.28
N SER A 220 -0.31 3.25 7.40
CA SER A 220 -0.15 1.83 7.72
C SER A 220 1.30 1.37 7.78
N LYS A 221 2.20 1.99 6.99
CA LYS A 221 3.56 1.50 6.74
C LYS A 221 4.58 2.18 7.65
N ALA A 222 5.18 3.28 7.21
CA ALA A 222 6.24 3.97 7.97
C ALA A 222 5.79 4.45 9.36
N TYR A 223 4.53 4.89 9.48
CA TYR A 223 3.93 5.34 10.73
C TYR A 223 3.59 4.19 11.70
N GLY A 224 3.50 2.95 11.21
CA GLY A 224 3.21 1.78 12.05
C GLY A 224 1.79 1.74 12.60
N LEU A 225 0.82 2.31 11.87
CA LEU A 225 -0.59 2.41 12.27
C LEU A 225 -1.51 1.55 11.40
N ALA A 226 -1.02 0.39 10.95
CA ALA A 226 -1.77 -0.51 10.07
C ALA A 226 -3.14 -0.89 10.66
N GLY A 227 -3.23 -1.15 11.97
CA GLY A 227 -4.49 -1.45 12.65
C GLY A 227 -5.41 -0.25 12.89
N VAL A 228 -4.92 1.00 12.76
CA VAL A 228 -5.71 2.22 13.03
C VAL A 228 -6.54 2.65 11.82
N ARG A 229 -6.19 2.15 10.62
CA ARG A 229 -6.93 2.35 9.38
C ARG A 229 -7.06 3.82 8.98
N VAL A 230 -5.93 4.51 8.78
CA VAL A 230 -5.93 5.87 8.20
C VAL A 230 -5.11 5.91 6.91
N GLY A 231 -5.71 6.48 5.88
CA GLY A 231 -5.08 6.82 4.61
C GLY A 231 -5.74 8.03 3.99
N TYR A 232 -5.11 8.57 2.96
CA TYR A 232 -5.58 9.78 2.30
C TYR A 232 -5.13 9.80 0.84
N ALA A 233 -5.80 10.62 0.04
CA ALA A 233 -5.33 11.00 -1.28
C ALA A 233 -5.16 12.52 -1.37
N VAL A 234 -4.25 12.94 -2.23
CA VAL A 234 -4.06 14.33 -2.65
C VAL A 234 -4.35 14.43 -4.14
N GLY A 235 -5.10 15.43 -4.57
CA GLY A 235 -5.46 15.61 -5.98
C GLY A 235 -5.95 17.01 -6.28
N SER A 236 -6.31 17.24 -7.55
CA SER A 236 -6.97 18.47 -7.96
C SER A 236 -8.32 18.64 -7.25
N TRP A 237 -8.74 19.89 -7.05
CA TRP A 237 -10.03 20.19 -6.42
C TRP A 237 -11.22 19.53 -7.13
N GLY A 238 -11.16 19.44 -8.47
CA GLY A 238 -12.21 18.76 -9.26
C GLY A 238 -12.40 17.30 -8.85
N LEU A 239 -11.31 16.55 -8.68
CA LEU A 239 -11.41 15.15 -8.25
C LEU A 239 -11.77 15.04 -6.77
N THR A 240 -11.16 15.87 -5.91
CA THR A 240 -11.35 15.74 -4.46
C THR A 240 -12.70 16.25 -3.99
N ALA A 241 -13.33 17.18 -4.70
CA ALA A 241 -14.70 17.61 -4.41
C ALA A 241 -15.71 16.49 -4.61
N GLU A 242 -15.63 15.76 -5.74
CA GLU A 242 -16.50 14.60 -6.02
C GLU A 242 -16.32 13.50 -4.99
N LEU A 243 -15.07 13.21 -4.63
CA LEU A 243 -14.77 12.26 -3.58
C LEU A 243 -15.35 12.71 -2.24
N TRP A 244 -15.12 13.96 -1.85
CA TRP A 244 -15.60 14.51 -0.58
C TRP A 244 -17.13 14.48 -0.47
N ALA A 245 -17.86 14.67 -1.56
CA ALA A 245 -19.31 14.54 -1.59
C ALA A 245 -19.81 13.12 -1.23
N MET A 246 -18.96 12.10 -1.42
CA MET A 246 -19.23 10.72 -1.04
C MET A 246 -18.56 10.30 0.28
N GLN A 247 -18.01 11.25 1.03
CA GLN A 247 -17.34 10.94 2.30
C GLN A 247 -18.32 10.30 3.27
N LEU A 248 -18.00 9.08 3.74
CA LEU A 248 -18.86 8.34 4.64
C LEU A 248 -19.02 9.09 5.98
N PRO A 249 -20.25 9.42 6.41
CA PRO A 249 -20.49 10.02 7.71
C PRO A 249 -19.99 9.13 8.85
N PHE A 250 -19.30 9.73 9.82
CA PHE A 250 -18.62 9.04 10.93
C PHE A 250 -17.63 7.94 10.47
N GLY A 251 -17.17 7.99 9.21
CA GLY A 251 -16.37 6.93 8.60
C GLY A 251 -14.93 6.84 9.09
N MET A 252 -14.46 7.83 9.86
CA MET A 252 -13.09 7.89 10.38
C MET A 252 -13.07 7.83 11.90
N SER A 253 -12.20 6.99 12.45
CA SER A 253 -12.04 6.87 13.90
C SER A 253 -11.40 8.12 14.52
N SER A 254 -11.94 8.60 15.64
CA SER A 254 -11.32 9.64 16.48
C SER A 254 -9.95 9.24 17.02
N ILE A 255 -9.72 7.93 17.23
CA ILE A 255 -8.41 7.37 17.57
C ILE A 255 -7.41 7.59 16.42
N GLY A 256 -7.88 7.50 15.18
CA GLY A 256 -7.09 7.78 13.98
C GLY A 256 -6.60 9.23 13.95
N LEU A 257 -7.48 10.19 14.22
CA LEU A 257 -7.13 11.62 14.28
C LEU A 257 -5.99 11.89 15.26
N VAL A 258 -6.13 11.45 16.51
CA VAL A 258 -5.11 11.70 17.54
C VAL A 258 -3.81 10.94 17.26
N ALA A 259 -3.88 9.75 16.66
CA ALA A 259 -2.71 8.96 16.30
C ALA A 259 -1.88 9.63 15.19
N VAL A 260 -2.57 10.18 14.17
CA VAL A 260 -1.93 10.97 13.10
C VAL A 260 -1.29 12.23 13.68
N ALA A 261 -2.03 12.99 14.50
CA ALA A 261 -1.51 14.22 15.12
C ALA A 261 -0.26 13.96 15.98
N ALA A 262 -0.31 12.91 16.81
CA ALA A 262 0.84 12.50 17.62
C ALA A 262 2.03 12.02 16.76
N SER A 263 1.75 11.37 15.62
CA SER A 263 2.81 10.91 14.72
C SER A 263 3.53 12.06 14.03
N TYR A 264 2.80 13.08 13.56
CA TYR A 264 3.39 14.29 12.98
C TYR A 264 4.23 15.07 14.00
N ARG A 265 3.76 15.18 15.25
CA ARG A 265 4.58 15.78 16.33
C ARG A 265 5.85 14.98 16.63
N ALA A 266 5.83 13.66 16.42
CA ALA A 266 6.95 12.76 16.67
C ALA A 266 7.78 12.42 15.42
N GLU A 267 7.71 13.25 14.37
CA GLU A 267 8.31 12.96 13.05
C GLU A 267 9.81 12.62 13.12
N ALA A 268 10.57 13.30 13.98
CA ALA A 268 12.01 13.00 14.15
C ALA A 268 12.26 11.55 14.59
N GLN A 269 11.42 11.01 15.48
CA GLN A 269 11.50 9.61 15.93
C GLN A 269 11.06 8.65 14.83
N LEU A 270 10.02 9.00 14.07
CA LEU A 270 9.57 8.24 12.90
C LEU A 270 10.69 8.14 11.85
N ARG A 271 11.31 9.28 11.49
CA ARG A 271 12.45 9.32 10.54
C ARG A 271 13.62 8.46 11.03
N ARG A 272 13.87 8.40 12.34
CA ARG A 272 14.87 7.49 12.93
C ARG A 272 14.50 6.02 12.70
N ARG A 273 13.24 5.62 12.92
CA ARG A 273 12.77 4.25 12.63
C ARG A 273 12.87 3.89 11.16
N VAL A 274 12.50 4.80 10.27
CA VAL A 274 12.68 4.63 8.81
C VAL A 274 14.14 4.36 8.48
N ARG A 275 15.09 5.12 9.03
CA ARG A 275 16.53 4.88 8.83
C ARG A 275 17.00 3.51 9.33
N LEU A 276 16.46 3.03 10.46
CA LEU A 276 16.77 1.69 10.97
C LEU A 276 16.27 0.60 10.02
N ILE A 277 15.02 0.70 9.56
CA ILE A 277 14.42 -0.26 8.63
C ILE A 277 15.16 -0.26 7.29
N THR A 278 15.47 0.91 6.71
CA THR A 278 16.20 0.99 5.44
C THR A 278 17.65 0.50 5.58
N SER A 279 18.29 0.70 6.74
CA SER A 279 19.60 0.11 7.03
C SER A 279 19.55 -1.41 7.14
N GLU A 280 18.52 -1.97 7.79
CA GLU A 280 18.33 -3.42 7.87
C GLU A 280 18.02 -4.03 6.51
N ARG A 281 17.21 -3.36 5.68
CA ARG A 281 16.95 -3.75 4.29
C ARG A 281 18.25 -3.89 3.49
N ARG A 282 19.12 -2.86 3.57
CA ARG A 282 20.43 -2.86 2.89
C ARG A 282 21.30 -4.02 3.37
N HIS A 283 21.30 -4.28 4.68
CA HIS A 283 22.05 -5.42 5.22
C HIS A 283 21.51 -6.76 4.71
N LEU A 284 20.20 -7.00 4.82
CA LEU A 284 19.58 -8.24 4.33
C LEU A 284 19.88 -8.47 2.85
N ARG A 285 19.70 -7.44 2.00
CA ARG A 285 20.03 -7.51 0.57
C ARG A 285 21.49 -7.84 0.31
N ALA A 286 22.43 -7.20 1.04
CA ALA A 286 23.85 -7.48 0.90
C ALA A 286 24.21 -8.93 1.29
N ARG A 287 23.57 -9.46 2.35
CA ARG A 287 23.80 -10.85 2.80
C ARG A 287 23.19 -11.87 1.85
N LEU A 288 22.01 -11.62 1.30
CA LEU A 288 21.40 -12.45 0.25
C LEU A 288 22.28 -12.48 -1.01
N ARG A 289 22.76 -11.31 -1.46
CA ARG A 289 23.68 -11.21 -2.60
C ARG A 289 24.97 -12.01 -2.38
N ALA A 290 25.55 -11.96 -1.18
CA ALA A 290 26.74 -12.76 -0.85
C ALA A 290 26.49 -14.28 -0.87
N LEU A 291 25.23 -14.72 -0.86
CA LEU A 291 24.82 -16.11 -1.04
C LEU A 291 24.43 -16.44 -2.48
N GLY A 292 24.64 -15.52 -3.43
CA GLY A 292 24.26 -15.69 -4.84
C GLY A 292 22.77 -15.50 -5.10
N ILE A 293 22.01 -14.97 -4.13
CA ILE A 293 20.56 -14.79 -4.25
C ILE A 293 20.26 -13.39 -4.79
N ALA A 294 19.59 -13.35 -5.94
CA ALA A 294 19.15 -12.10 -6.55
C ALA A 294 18.00 -11.46 -5.78
N THR A 295 17.98 -10.12 -5.77
CA THR A 295 16.88 -9.31 -5.26
C THR A 295 16.68 -8.13 -6.20
N THR A 296 15.46 -7.63 -6.31
CA THR A 296 15.20 -6.34 -6.99
C THR A 296 15.92 -5.18 -6.30
N ASP A 297 15.95 -4.02 -6.96
CA ASP A 297 16.59 -2.82 -6.44
C ASP A 297 15.80 -2.10 -5.33
N GLY A 298 14.78 -2.74 -4.74
CA GLY A 298 13.70 -2.06 -4.02
C GLY A 298 14.00 -1.12 -2.85
N HIS A 299 13.08 -0.16 -2.69
CA HIS A 299 13.12 1.02 -1.82
C HIS A 299 12.05 1.05 -0.72
N ALA A 300 11.20 0.02 -0.61
CA ALA A 300 10.15 -0.09 0.42
C ALA A 300 10.64 -0.73 1.75
N ASN A 301 9.73 -1.08 2.68
CA ASN A 301 10.08 -1.77 3.94
C ASN A 301 10.19 -3.30 3.80
N PHE A 302 10.50 -3.79 2.62
CA PHE A 302 10.63 -5.21 2.31
C PHE A 302 11.75 -5.45 1.28
N VAL A 303 12.08 -6.72 1.08
CA VAL A 303 12.96 -7.22 0.02
C VAL A 303 12.16 -8.20 -0.81
N TYR A 304 12.31 -8.15 -2.13
CA TYR A 304 11.68 -9.09 -3.04
C TYR A 304 12.73 -9.97 -3.73
N LEU A 305 12.47 -11.26 -3.71
CA LEU A 305 13.25 -12.27 -4.41
C LEU A 305 12.42 -12.72 -5.62
N PRO A 306 12.89 -12.44 -6.86
CA PRO A 306 12.22 -12.90 -8.07
C PRO A 306 12.08 -14.41 -8.12
N ALA A 307 11.12 -14.90 -8.89
CA ALA A 307 11.04 -16.32 -9.22
C ALA A 307 12.39 -16.81 -9.77
N ALA A 308 12.79 -18.00 -9.34
CA ALA A 308 14.05 -18.63 -9.70
C ALA A 308 13.85 -20.14 -9.82
N GLU A 309 14.85 -20.86 -10.32
CA GLU A 309 14.87 -22.34 -10.28
C GLU A 309 14.67 -22.87 -8.86
N ARG A 310 15.10 -22.09 -7.87
CA ARG A 310 14.92 -22.39 -6.46
C ARG A 310 13.46 -22.15 -6.03
N PRO A 311 12.76 -23.17 -5.49
CA PRO A 311 11.36 -23.03 -5.08
C PRO A 311 11.24 -22.29 -3.74
N TRP A 312 11.00 -20.98 -3.78
CA TRP A 312 10.82 -20.16 -2.58
C TRP A 312 9.74 -20.68 -1.62
N PRO A 313 8.58 -21.20 -2.07
CA PRO A 313 7.60 -21.83 -1.19
C PRO A 313 8.21 -22.91 -0.31
N GLU A 314 8.93 -23.87 -0.90
CA GLU A 314 9.56 -24.94 -0.15
C GLU A 314 10.65 -24.44 0.81
N VAL A 315 11.38 -23.38 0.42
CA VAL A 315 12.42 -22.78 1.26
C VAL A 315 11.83 -22.18 2.55
N PHE A 316 10.74 -21.41 2.43
CA PHE A 316 10.20 -20.67 3.56
C PHE A 316 9.10 -21.40 4.33
N ASP A 317 8.33 -22.29 3.69
CA ASP A 317 7.30 -23.09 4.39
C ASP A 317 7.94 -24.13 5.32
N GLY A 318 9.18 -24.54 5.02
CA GLY A 318 9.98 -25.42 5.89
C GLY A 318 10.86 -24.67 6.91
N ALA A 319 10.76 -23.35 7.00
CA ALA A 319 11.54 -22.55 7.94
C ALA A 319 10.71 -22.27 9.21
N ASP A 320 11.25 -22.62 10.37
CA ASP A 320 10.54 -22.51 11.66
C ASP A 320 9.97 -21.10 11.88
N GLY A 321 8.66 -20.99 11.72
CA GLY A 321 7.86 -19.81 12.06
C GLY A 321 7.97 -18.60 11.12
N VAL A 322 8.91 -18.57 10.16
CA VAL A 322 9.14 -17.44 9.24
C VAL A 322 7.98 -17.32 8.25
N ARG A 323 7.15 -16.27 8.39
CA ARG A 323 5.99 -16.07 7.51
C ARG A 323 6.28 -14.97 6.51
N VAL A 324 6.55 -15.35 5.26
CA VAL A 324 6.78 -14.45 4.12
C VAL A 324 5.54 -14.36 3.23
N LYS A 325 5.53 -13.42 2.27
CA LYS A 325 4.49 -13.37 1.24
C LYS A 325 4.98 -14.06 -0.02
N HIS A 326 4.40 -15.21 -0.33
CA HIS A 326 4.53 -15.83 -1.64
C HIS A 326 3.74 -15.01 -2.66
N CYS A 327 4.38 -14.68 -3.78
CA CYS A 327 3.80 -13.90 -4.86
C CYS A 327 3.31 -14.82 -5.98
N VAL A 328 2.27 -14.38 -6.69
CA VAL A 328 1.61 -15.17 -7.75
C VAL A 328 2.52 -15.47 -8.94
N ASP A 329 3.58 -14.69 -9.11
CA ASP A 329 4.61 -14.87 -10.13
C ASP A 329 5.69 -15.89 -9.74
N GLY A 330 5.56 -16.54 -8.57
CA GLY A 330 6.53 -17.47 -8.02
C GLY A 330 7.66 -16.81 -7.24
N GLY A 331 7.68 -15.47 -7.15
CA GLY A 331 8.60 -14.74 -6.28
C GLY A 331 8.17 -14.76 -4.81
N VAL A 332 9.00 -14.19 -3.95
CA VAL A 332 8.68 -14.03 -2.52
C VAL A 332 9.07 -12.63 -2.04
N ARG A 333 8.14 -12.01 -1.30
CA ARG A 333 8.35 -10.72 -0.64
C ARG A 333 8.52 -10.92 0.86
N ILE A 334 9.60 -10.36 1.39
CA ILE A 334 10.02 -10.48 2.78
C ILE A 334 10.01 -9.10 3.41
N THR A 335 9.09 -8.85 4.34
CA THR A 335 9.09 -7.63 5.16
C THR A 335 10.39 -7.54 5.94
N VAL A 336 10.94 -6.34 6.07
CA VAL A 336 12.14 -6.09 6.86
C VAL A 336 11.74 -5.92 8.32
N GLY A 337 12.12 -6.90 9.13
CA GLY A 337 12.01 -6.86 10.59
C GLY A 337 13.27 -6.27 11.25
N GLY A 338 13.86 -7.04 12.15
CA GLY A 338 15.13 -6.72 12.82
C GLY A 338 16.23 -7.76 12.52
N ARG A 339 17.34 -7.67 13.26
CA ARG A 339 18.48 -8.61 13.11
C ARG A 339 18.10 -10.08 13.30
N SER A 340 17.18 -10.38 14.23
CA SER A 340 16.67 -11.73 14.45
C SER A 340 15.90 -12.25 13.23
N SER A 341 14.98 -11.44 12.67
CA SER A 341 14.27 -11.72 11.43
C SER A 341 15.22 -11.97 10.27
N THR A 342 16.23 -11.10 10.11
CA THR A 342 17.26 -11.26 9.08
C THR A 342 18.06 -12.55 9.27
N GLY A 343 18.43 -12.90 10.51
CA GLY A 343 19.09 -14.16 10.81
C GLY A 343 18.26 -15.37 10.39
N ALA A 344 16.98 -15.38 10.72
CA ALA A 344 16.06 -16.46 10.37
C ALA A 344 15.87 -16.60 8.84
N VAL A 345 15.69 -15.48 8.13
CA VAL A 345 15.61 -15.47 6.66
C VAL A 345 16.89 -16.03 6.04
N LEU A 346 18.07 -15.60 6.53
CA LEU A 346 19.35 -16.08 6.03
C LEU A 346 19.59 -17.57 6.35
N ALA A 347 19.07 -18.07 7.46
CA ALA A 347 19.13 -19.49 7.81
C ALA A 347 18.25 -20.32 6.87
N ALA A 348 17.00 -19.90 6.64
CA ALA A 348 16.06 -20.55 5.72
C ALA A 348 16.67 -20.72 4.32
N VAL A 349 17.23 -19.64 3.76
CA VAL A 349 17.85 -19.69 2.43
C VAL A 349 19.20 -20.41 2.38
N ARG A 350 19.79 -20.83 3.51
CA ARG A 350 21.01 -21.66 3.52
C ARG A 350 20.71 -23.16 3.63
N GLY A 351 19.63 -23.52 4.34
CA GLY A 351 19.34 -24.90 4.74
C GLY A 351 18.86 -25.82 3.61
N LYS A 352 18.40 -25.28 2.48
CA LYS A 352 17.89 -26.07 1.35
C LYS A 352 18.65 -25.69 0.06
N ARG A 353 19.77 -26.36 -0.21
CA ARG A 353 20.49 -26.27 -1.49
C ARG A 353 19.91 -27.23 -2.50
#